data_AF-A0A956DLJ9-F1
#
_entry.id   AF-A0A956DLJ9-F1
#
_cell.length_a   1.000
_cell.length_b   1.000
_cell.length_c   1.000
_cell.angle_alpha   90.00
_cell.angle_beta   90.00
_cell.angle_gamma   90.00
#
_symmetry.space_group_name_H-M   'P 1'
#
loop_
_entity.id
_entity.type
_entity.pdbx_description
1 polymer ?
#
loop_
_entity_poly.entity_id
_entity_poly.type
_entity_poly.pdbx_seq_one_letter_code
_entity_poly.pdbx_strand_id
1 'polypeptide(L)'
;MWRLLLVAWLSLWALEARADAVPPPPDDCPAGAVGETDHGGPHCRPTTCEVAQDCEKQAGWRKRDAAMSCRDGLGLCVVEKVKARGGWGSFERDVAYGPCASDADCRTEGARCLVAKRCVFGDAATSAPSAAPKTPPNAGTSAPPVPTAGEPGRCGCELRPTSARGWIGWCLAVVVLGWRRRRRDGHGPSRWAALLLIAAASAASPAVARAQAPAEGEKPTIDQAAMVERFDEAQALYREGRFGEAAAILHELIEVRPEPVLYYNLARAHDGNGELAEALTSYRRYLELAPEVADRGAIERRIATLEAQLAERERLAEAPPPPPAPPPAPPPGDALVAIPWALVGVGAATIIAG
;
A
#
# COMPACT_ATOMS: atom_id res chain seq x y z
N MET A 1 5.31 -16.30 33.35
CA MET A 1 5.19 -16.75 31.93
C MET A 1 4.45 -15.75 31.03
N TRP A 2 3.47 -14.98 31.52
CA TRP A 2 2.69 -14.07 30.64
C TRP A 2 3.42 -12.80 30.16
N ARG A 3 4.38 -12.26 30.92
CA ARG A 3 5.07 -10.98 30.60
C ARG A 3 6.19 -11.08 29.53
N LEU A 4 6.70 -12.28 29.24
CA LEU A 4 7.70 -12.49 28.18
C LEU A 4 7.04 -12.73 26.80
N LEU A 5 5.81 -13.25 26.79
CA LEU A 5 5.02 -13.41 25.56
C LEU A 5 4.61 -12.08 24.95
N LEU A 6 4.38 -11.04 25.77
CA LEU A 6 3.89 -9.74 25.31
C LEU A 6 4.97 -8.86 24.64
N VAL A 7 6.25 -9.02 25.04
CA VAL A 7 7.39 -8.31 24.42
C VAL A 7 7.82 -8.99 23.11
N ALA A 8 7.70 -10.32 23.03
CA ALA A 8 7.88 -11.06 21.77
C ALA A 8 6.75 -10.76 20.76
N TRP A 9 5.52 -10.54 21.25
CA TRP A 9 4.39 -10.16 20.41
C TRP A 9 4.59 -8.77 19.77
N LEU A 10 5.03 -7.76 20.53
CA LEU A 10 5.23 -6.39 20.00
C LEU A 10 6.44 -6.22 19.06
N SER A 11 7.40 -7.17 19.05
CA SER A 11 8.59 -7.09 18.19
C SER A 11 8.41 -7.77 16.82
N LEU A 12 7.32 -8.53 16.64
CA LEU A 12 7.01 -9.28 15.40
C LEU A 12 5.99 -8.56 14.49
N TRP A 13 5.42 -7.43 14.91
CA TRP A 13 4.53 -6.58 14.09
C TRP A 13 5.27 -5.50 13.28
N ALA A 14 6.54 -5.74 12.97
CA ALA A 14 7.28 -4.90 12.04
C ALA A 14 7.40 -5.59 10.68
N LEU A 15 6.28 -5.92 10.01
CA LEU A 15 6.20 -6.18 8.56
C LEU A 15 4.73 -5.95 8.13
N GLU A 16 4.38 -5.42 6.96
CA GLU A 16 5.09 -4.75 5.88
C GLU A 16 3.95 -4.03 5.13
N ALA A 17 3.94 -2.70 5.13
CA ALA A 17 2.93 -1.94 4.40
C ALA A 17 3.08 -2.23 2.90
N ARG A 18 2.13 -2.97 2.31
CA ARG A 18 2.06 -3.15 0.86
C ARG A 18 1.14 -2.07 0.30
N ALA A 19 1.76 -1.00 -0.20
CA ALA A 19 1.06 0.05 -0.92
C ALA A 19 0.39 -0.52 -2.18
N ASP A 20 -0.83 -0.05 -2.48
CA ASP A 20 -1.47 -0.21 -3.79
C ASP A 20 -0.45 -0.01 -4.91
N ALA A 21 -0.44 -0.92 -5.90
CA ALA A 21 0.39 -0.77 -7.09
C ALA A 21 -0.18 0.38 -7.95
N VAL A 22 0.22 1.60 -7.61
CA VAL A 22 -0.07 2.80 -8.39
C VAL A 22 0.68 2.65 -9.72
N PRO A 23 -0.02 2.61 -10.87
CA PRO A 23 0.63 2.46 -12.17
C PRO A 23 1.62 3.61 -12.40
N PRO A 24 2.75 3.38 -13.10
CA PRO A 24 3.70 4.44 -13.35
C PRO A 24 3.01 5.59 -14.12
N PRO A 25 3.44 6.85 -13.89
CA PRO A 25 2.96 7.98 -14.67
C PRO A 25 3.14 7.75 -16.18
N PRO A 26 2.27 8.34 -17.03
CA PRO A 26 2.41 8.22 -18.47
C PRO A 26 3.67 8.93 -18.96
N ASP A 27 4.30 8.34 -19.96
CA ASP A 27 5.61 8.75 -20.46
C ASP A 27 5.53 9.61 -21.72
N ASP A 28 4.36 9.63 -22.37
CA ASP A 28 4.05 10.19 -23.67
C ASP A 28 3.21 11.48 -23.58
N CYS A 29 3.40 12.27 -22.52
CA CYS A 29 2.68 13.52 -22.36
C CYS A 29 3.09 14.59 -23.40
N PRO A 30 2.13 15.41 -23.86
CA PRO A 30 2.42 16.51 -24.78
C PRO A 30 3.36 17.53 -24.14
N ALA A 31 4.10 18.27 -24.98
CA ALA A 31 4.99 19.33 -24.51
C ALA A 31 4.24 20.35 -23.64
N GLY A 32 4.78 20.62 -22.45
CA GLY A 32 4.14 21.47 -21.45
C GLY A 32 3.25 20.72 -20.45
N ALA A 33 3.20 19.39 -20.51
CA ALA A 33 2.62 18.52 -19.48
C ALA A 33 3.64 17.50 -18.97
N VAL A 34 3.38 16.97 -17.77
CA VAL A 34 4.16 15.89 -17.15
C VAL A 34 3.24 14.76 -16.75
N GLY A 35 3.75 13.54 -16.82
CA GLY A 35 3.02 12.38 -16.33
C GLY A 35 2.89 12.42 -14.82
N GLU A 36 1.68 12.18 -14.33
CA GLU A 36 1.38 11.96 -12.93
C GLU A 36 0.48 10.73 -12.77
N THR A 37 0.44 10.20 -11.56
CA THR A 37 -0.38 9.05 -11.21
C THR A 37 -0.96 9.25 -9.82
N ASP A 38 -2.24 9.01 -9.67
CA ASP A 38 -2.99 9.15 -8.43
C ASP A 38 -4.04 8.03 -8.31
N HIS A 39 -4.95 8.13 -7.35
CA HIS A 39 -6.02 7.15 -7.14
C HIS A 39 -7.02 7.02 -8.30
N GLY A 40 -7.08 8.00 -9.22
CA GLY A 40 -7.82 7.91 -10.48
C GLY A 40 -6.96 7.54 -11.69
N GLY A 41 -5.74 7.06 -11.45
CA GLY A 41 -4.86 6.51 -12.48
C GLY A 41 -3.89 7.49 -13.13
N PRO A 42 -3.13 7.01 -14.12
CA PRO A 42 -2.12 7.78 -14.81
C PRO A 42 -2.77 8.85 -15.69
N HIS A 43 -2.23 10.07 -15.64
CA HIS A 43 -2.71 11.20 -16.44
C HIS A 43 -1.58 12.19 -16.73
N CYS A 44 -1.77 13.05 -17.73
CA CYS A 44 -0.84 14.15 -18.01
C CYS A 44 -1.33 15.42 -17.32
N ARG A 45 -0.61 15.89 -16.32
CA ARG A 45 -0.89 17.15 -15.64
C ARG A 45 -0.24 18.32 -16.39
N PRO A 46 -0.95 19.41 -16.70
CA PRO A 46 -0.35 20.61 -17.26
C PRO A 46 0.71 21.22 -16.32
N THR A 47 1.82 21.70 -16.88
CA THR A 47 2.83 22.48 -16.15
C THR A 47 2.64 23.98 -16.36
N THR A 48 3.12 24.77 -15.41
CA THR A 48 3.19 26.24 -15.48
C THR A 48 4.51 26.74 -14.92
N CYS A 49 5.10 27.79 -15.45
CA CYS A 49 6.35 28.35 -14.92
C CYS A 49 6.41 29.85 -15.15
N GLU A 50 7.17 30.58 -14.32
CA GLU A 50 7.54 31.96 -14.61
C GLU A 50 9.01 32.08 -15.00
N VAL A 51 9.86 31.27 -14.36
CA VAL A 51 11.29 31.17 -14.60
C VAL A 51 11.71 29.71 -14.77
N ALA A 52 12.89 29.47 -15.37
CA ALA A 52 13.40 28.12 -15.62
C ALA A 52 13.52 27.25 -14.35
N GLN A 53 13.82 27.87 -13.20
CA GLN A 53 13.92 27.19 -11.90
C GLN A 53 12.60 26.56 -11.44
N ASP A 54 11.44 27.07 -11.88
CA ASP A 54 10.13 26.51 -11.52
C ASP A 54 9.93 25.11 -12.11
N CYS A 55 10.66 24.78 -13.17
CA CYS A 55 10.56 23.51 -13.86
C CYS A 55 11.31 22.39 -13.15
N GLU A 56 12.31 22.69 -12.33
CA GLU A 56 13.05 21.70 -11.54
C GLU A 56 12.13 20.95 -10.56
N LYS A 57 11.11 21.65 -10.03
CA LYS A 57 10.14 21.08 -9.09
C LYS A 57 9.04 20.26 -9.77
N GLN A 58 8.91 20.35 -11.09
CA GLN A 58 7.80 19.77 -11.85
C GLN A 58 8.16 18.49 -12.60
N ALA A 59 9.43 18.10 -12.65
CA ALA A 59 9.90 16.89 -13.34
C ALA A 59 9.35 15.57 -12.78
N GLY A 60 8.61 15.58 -11.66
CA GLY A 60 7.97 14.40 -11.08
C GLY A 60 8.95 13.29 -10.70
N TRP A 61 8.48 12.03 -10.74
CA TRP A 61 9.30 10.84 -10.43
C TRP A 61 10.44 10.60 -11.45
N ARG A 62 10.39 11.29 -12.60
CA ARG A 62 11.43 11.29 -13.63
C ARG A 62 12.56 12.24 -13.24
N LYS A 63 13.42 11.82 -12.32
CA LYS A 63 14.79 12.36 -12.22
C LYS A 63 15.73 11.63 -13.18
N ARG A 64 15.51 11.73 -14.49
CA ARG A 64 16.52 11.32 -15.48
C ARG A 64 16.86 12.51 -16.39
N ASP A 65 18.01 13.11 -16.10
CA ASP A 65 19.01 13.64 -17.03
C ASP A 65 18.61 14.73 -18.06
N ALA A 66 17.34 15.14 -18.15
CA ALA A 66 16.90 16.21 -19.04
C ALA A 66 16.49 17.46 -18.26
N ALA A 67 17.28 18.52 -18.38
CA ALA A 67 16.89 19.84 -17.89
C ALA A 67 15.60 20.29 -18.59
N MET A 68 14.61 20.72 -17.81
CA MET A 68 13.42 21.36 -18.34
C MET A 68 13.68 22.86 -18.49
N SER A 69 13.18 23.44 -19.57
CA SER A 69 13.20 24.90 -19.79
C SER A 69 11.78 25.46 -19.69
N CYS A 70 11.66 26.66 -19.13
CA CYS A 70 10.41 27.40 -19.15
C CYS A 70 10.26 28.07 -20.52
N ARG A 71 9.18 27.76 -21.25
CA ARG A 71 8.89 28.34 -22.57
C ARG A 71 7.56 29.05 -22.59
N ASP A 72 7.55 30.22 -23.21
CA ASP A 72 6.36 31.05 -23.38
C ASP A 72 5.45 30.54 -24.51
N GLY A 73 4.17 30.87 -24.41
CA GLY A 73 3.22 30.77 -25.53
C GLY A 73 2.81 29.35 -25.94
N LEU A 74 2.98 28.36 -25.05
CA LEU A 74 2.57 26.98 -25.35
C LEU A 74 1.09 26.78 -25.01
N GLY A 75 0.28 26.68 -26.07
CA GLY A 75 -1.12 26.29 -25.97
C GLY A 75 -1.27 24.79 -25.77
N LEU A 76 -2.04 24.42 -24.74
CA LEU A 76 -2.31 23.03 -24.38
C LEU A 76 -3.80 22.85 -24.12
N CYS A 77 -4.41 21.85 -24.76
CA CYS A 77 -5.78 21.44 -24.49
C CYS A 77 -5.86 20.78 -23.12
N VAL A 78 -6.62 21.39 -22.22
CA VAL A 78 -6.83 20.95 -20.85
C VAL A 78 -8.32 20.75 -20.61
N VAL A 79 -8.70 19.59 -20.10
CA VAL A 79 -10.05 19.33 -19.57
C VAL A 79 -10.00 19.50 -18.06
N GLU A 80 -10.74 20.48 -17.55
CA GLU A 80 -10.99 20.62 -16.13
C GLU A 80 -12.08 19.59 -15.77
N LYS A 81 -11.82 18.73 -14.78
CA LYS A 81 -12.74 17.75 -14.18
C LYS A 81 -12.86 16.41 -14.92
N VAL A 82 -12.05 15.44 -14.50
CA VAL A 82 -12.40 14.04 -14.66
C VAL A 82 -13.19 13.60 -13.43
N LYS A 83 -14.49 13.33 -13.55
CA LYS A 83 -15.22 12.54 -12.54
C LYS A 83 -14.61 11.14 -12.54
N ALA A 84 -13.63 10.90 -11.68
CA ALA A 84 -13.18 9.54 -11.43
C ALA A 84 -14.35 8.78 -10.80
N ARG A 85 -14.76 7.68 -11.42
CA ARG A 85 -15.76 6.79 -10.85
C ARG A 85 -15.06 5.91 -9.81
N GLY A 86 -14.94 6.43 -8.59
CA GLY A 86 -14.44 5.73 -7.40
C GLY A 86 -15.14 6.31 -6.18
N GLY A 87 -15.46 5.47 -5.18
CA GLY A 87 -16.44 5.75 -4.11
C GLY A 87 -16.24 6.99 -3.23
N TRP A 88 -15.17 7.77 -3.42
CA TRP A 88 -14.79 8.88 -2.54
C TRP A 88 -15.07 10.26 -3.16
N GLY A 89 -16.20 10.40 -3.84
CA GLY A 89 -16.64 11.65 -4.46
C GLY A 89 -15.90 12.02 -5.75
N SER A 90 -16.41 13.04 -6.46
CA SER A 90 -15.73 13.60 -7.62
C SER A 90 -14.59 14.50 -7.16
N PHE A 91 -13.36 14.20 -7.56
CA PHE A 91 -12.27 15.17 -7.50
C PHE A 91 -12.12 15.87 -8.84
N GLU A 92 -11.71 17.13 -8.79
CA GLU A 92 -11.45 17.94 -9.98
C GLU A 92 -9.94 17.92 -10.24
N ARG A 93 -9.55 17.56 -11.46
CA ARG A 93 -8.17 17.64 -11.93
C ARG A 93 -8.14 18.11 -13.36
N ASP A 94 -7.07 18.80 -13.69
CA ASP A 94 -6.77 19.25 -15.05
C ASP A 94 -5.98 18.18 -15.79
N VAL A 95 -6.54 17.71 -16.91
CA VAL A 95 -5.88 16.71 -17.75
C VAL A 95 -5.54 17.32 -19.11
N ALA A 96 -4.25 17.33 -19.42
CA ALA A 96 -3.72 17.75 -20.70
C ALA A 96 -3.65 16.58 -21.69
N TYR A 97 -4.00 16.80 -22.96
CA TYR A 97 -3.98 15.72 -23.96
C TYR A 97 -3.45 16.12 -25.34
N GLY A 98 -3.17 17.40 -25.60
CA GLY A 98 -2.59 17.80 -26.89
C GLY A 98 -2.32 19.30 -27.00
N PRO A 99 -1.49 19.72 -27.98
CA PRO A 99 -1.22 21.12 -28.24
C PRO A 99 -2.43 21.82 -28.90
N CYS A 100 -2.51 23.13 -28.78
CA CYS A 100 -3.54 23.96 -29.41
C CYS A 100 -3.05 25.37 -29.70
N ALA A 101 -3.73 26.05 -30.63
CA ALA A 101 -3.61 27.49 -30.84
C ALA A 101 -4.88 28.23 -30.35
N SER A 102 -6.03 27.56 -30.35
CA SER A 102 -7.31 28.08 -29.86
C SER A 102 -8.21 26.97 -29.32
N ASP A 103 -9.29 27.34 -28.63
CA ASP A 103 -10.28 26.37 -28.11
C ASP A 103 -10.87 25.46 -29.20
N ALA A 104 -10.90 25.92 -30.46
CA ALA A 104 -11.38 25.14 -31.60
C ALA A 104 -10.51 23.91 -31.93
N ASP A 105 -9.25 23.89 -31.48
CA ASP A 105 -8.35 22.75 -31.70
C ASP A 105 -8.61 21.60 -30.70
N CYS A 106 -9.35 21.88 -29.62
CA CYS A 106 -9.60 20.95 -28.54
C CYS A 106 -10.87 20.13 -28.81
N ARG A 107 -10.68 18.83 -29.06
CA ARG A 107 -11.76 17.92 -29.52
C ARG A 107 -12.60 17.33 -28.38
N THR A 108 -12.11 17.39 -27.15
CA THR A 108 -12.83 16.85 -25.99
C THR A 108 -13.82 17.88 -25.47
N GLU A 109 -15.06 17.45 -25.22
CA GLU A 109 -16.09 18.32 -24.62
C GLU A 109 -15.60 18.88 -23.28
N GLY A 110 -15.75 20.19 -23.08
CA GLY A 110 -15.27 20.89 -21.88
C GLY A 110 -13.76 21.19 -21.87
N ALA A 111 -13.01 20.80 -22.89
CA ALA A 111 -11.61 21.19 -23.02
C ALA A 111 -11.46 22.67 -23.40
N ARG A 112 -10.40 23.30 -22.89
CA ARG A 112 -10.00 24.66 -23.27
C ARG A 112 -8.53 24.69 -23.67
N CYS A 113 -8.20 25.59 -24.59
CA CYS A 113 -6.84 25.87 -24.98
C CYS A 113 -6.20 26.85 -24.00
N LEU A 114 -5.36 26.33 -23.10
CA LEU A 114 -4.67 27.14 -22.12
C LEU A 114 -3.28 27.49 -22.65
N VAL A 115 -3.13 28.73 -23.13
CA VAL A 115 -1.85 29.31 -23.53
C VAL A 115 -1.16 29.90 -22.30
N ALA A 116 -0.04 29.31 -21.93
CA ALA A 116 0.74 29.75 -20.77
C ALA A 116 2.22 29.52 -21.00
N LYS A 117 3.03 30.02 -20.07
CA LYS A 117 4.41 29.59 -19.92
C LYS A 117 4.44 28.18 -19.34
N ARG A 118 5.17 27.26 -19.97
CA ARG A 118 5.17 25.84 -19.60
C ARG A 118 6.58 25.25 -19.57
N CYS A 119 6.74 24.21 -18.78
CA CYS A 119 7.99 23.46 -18.68
C CYS A 119 8.04 22.42 -19.80
N VAL A 120 9.12 22.44 -20.59
CA VAL A 120 9.35 21.45 -21.66
C VAL A 120 10.70 20.78 -21.48
N PHE A 121 10.76 19.48 -21.80
CA PHE A 121 11.99 18.71 -21.79
C PHE A 121 12.84 19.05 -23.02
N GLY A 122 14.10 19.44 -22.79
CA GLY A 122 15.10 19.67 -23.83
C GLY A 122 14.72 20.73 -24.87
N ASP A 123 15.43 20.70 -26.00
CA ASP A 123 15.15 21.54 -27.15
C ASP A 123 13.96 20.99 -27.95
N ALA A 124 12.75 21.02 -27.37
CA ALA A 124 11.50 21.00 -28.12
C ALA A 124 11.33 22.29 -28.96
N ALA A 125 12.41 22.74 -29.60
CA ALA A 125 12.37 23.63 -30.73
C ALA A 125 12.02 22.76 -31.95
N THR A 126 11.04 23.24 -32.71
CA THR A 126 10.66 22.73 -34.04
C THR A 126 9.97 21.37 -34.11
N SER A 127 8.68 21.34 -33.77
CA SER A 127 7.67 20.86 -34.74
C SER A 127 6.24 21.09 -34.25
N ALA A 128 5.58 22.09 -34.84
CA ALA A 128 4.13 22.12 -35.05
C ALA A 128 3.88 22.58 -36.50
N PRO A 129 2.79 22.19 -37.17
CA PRO A 129 1.97 21.00 -37.01
C PRO A 129 2.14 20.05 -38.23
N SER A 130 2.13 18.74 -38.03
CA SER A 130 1.74 17.82 -39.10
C SER A 130 0.43 17.15 -38.68
N ALA A 131 -0.53 17.21 -39.59
CA ALA A 131 -1.91 16.78 -39.41
C ALA A 131 -2.03 15.43 -38.68
N ALA A 132 -2.98 15.37 -37.74
CA ALA A 132 -3.43 14.12 -37.14
C ALA A 132 -3.79 13.10 -38.24
N PRO A 133 -3.35 11.83 -38.15
CA PRO A 133 -3.89 10.79 -39.01
C PRO A 133 -5.37 10.61 -38.69
N LYS A 134 -6.22 10.79 -39.71
CA LYS A 134 -7.65 10.48 -39.64
C LYS A 134 -7.88 8.97 -39.77
N THR A 135 -7.62 8.16 -38.76
CA THR A 135 -8.22 6.81 -38.65
C THR A 135 -7.96 6.20 -37.27
N PRO A 136 -8.95 5.52 -36.66
CA PRO A 136 -8.73 4.78 -35.42
C PRO A 136 -7.98 3.47 -35.72
N PRO A 137 -7.04 2.99 -34.88
CA PRO A 137 -6.43 1.70 -35.12
C PRO A 137 -7.31 0.60 -34.53
N ASN A 138 -7.97 -0.14 -35.42
CA ASN A 138 -8.31 -1.54 -35.21
C ASN A 138 -7.22 -2.42 -35.82
N ALA A 139 -6.78 -3.41 -35.03
CA ALA A 139 -6.15 -4.70 -35.37
C ALA A 139 -4.95 -4.75 -36.34
N GLY A 140 -3.84 -5.31 -35.82
CA GLY A 140 -3.04 -6.27 -36.60
C GLY A 140 -1.54 -6.02 -36.72
N THR A 141 -0.79 -6.90 -36.06
CA THR A 141 0.52 -7.48 -36.45
C THR A 141 1.83 -6.71 -36.22
N SER A 142 2.80 -7.55 -35.80
CA SER A 142 4.27 -7.43 -35.82
C SER A 142 4.96 -6.51 -34.81
N ALA A 143 5.52 -7.17 -33.78
CA ALA A 143 6.59 -6.67 -32.93
C ALA A 143 7.95 -6.59 -33.68
N PRO A 144 8.88 -5.73 -33.21
CA PRO A 144 10.32 -5.98 -33.27
C PRO A 144 10.95 -6.00 -31.85
N PRO A 145 12.22 -6.43 -31.70
CA PRO A 145 12.65 -7.24 -30.56
C PRO A 145 13.09 -6.42 -29.33
N VAL A 146 12.85 -7.00 -28.16
CA VAL A 146 13.35 -6.55 -26.85
C VAL A 146 14.79 -7.04 -26.66
N PRO A 147 15.74 -6.20 -26.19
CA PRO A 147 17.09 -6.63 -25.87
C PRO A 147 17.13 -7.46 -24.58
N THR A 148 18.00 -8.46 -24.54
CA THR A 148 18.18 -9.40 -23.44
C THR A 148 19.09 -8.90 -22.32
N ALA A 149 18.69 -9.24 -21.09
CA ALA A 149 19.47 -9.52 -19.86
C ALA A 149 20.46 -8.47 -19.29
N GLY A 150 20.23 -8.10 -18.02
CA GLY A 150 21.18 -7.50 -17.10
C GLY A 150 20.68 -7.64 -15.64
N GLU A 151 21.58 -7.96 -14.72
CA GLU A 151 21.40 -8.68 -13.43
C GLU A 151 20.67 -7.94 -12.28
N PRO A 152 20.20 -8.67 -11.24
CA PRO A 152 19.57 -8.08 -10.05
C PRO A 152 20.63 -7.62 -9.03
N GLY A 153 20.89 -6.32 -8.98
CA GLY A 153 21.74 -5.66 -7.99
C GLY A 153 20.94 -4.96 -6.90
N ARG A 154 20.78 -5.65 -5.76
CA ARG A 154 20.79 -5.14 -4.36
C ARG A 154 20.17 -3.75 -4.07
N CYS A 155 18.97 -3.75 -3.47
CA CYS A 155 18.58 -2.73 -2.48
C CYS A 155 18.45 -3.43 -1.11
N GLY A 156 19.42 -3.19 -0.22
CA GLY A 156 19.42 -3.67 1.16
C GLY A 156 18.97 -2.56 2.11
N CYS A 157 18.02 -2.86 2.98
CA CYS A 157 17.68 -2.05 4.15
C CYS A 157 17.91 -2.91 5.40
N GLU A 158 18.94 -2.57 6.19
CA GLU A 158 19.16 -3.09 7.54
C GLU A 158 18.32 -2.28 8.56
N LEU A 159 17.49 -2.97 9.35
CA LEU A 159 16.76 -2.39 10.47
C LEU A 159 17.59 -2.49 11.76
N ARG A 160 17.87 -1.36 12.42
CA ARG A 160 18.36 -1.28 13.81
C ARG A 160 17.18 -1.09 14.77
N PRO A 161 17.05 -1.85 15.87
CA PRO A 161 15.98 -1.63 16.85
C PRO A 161 16.41 -0.64 17.96
N THR A 162 15.54 0.34 18.27
CA THR A 162 15.64 1.19 19.48
C THR A 162 14.60 0.79 20.52
N SER A 163 15.02 0.78 21.79
CA SER A 163 14.30 0.28 22.95
C SER A 163 13.16 1.19 23.46
N ALA A 164 11.92 0.75 23.36
CA ALA A 164 10.78 1.35 24.07
C ALA A 164 10.53 0.60 25.41
N ARG A 165 11.20 1.02 26.49
CA ARG A 165 11.02 0.48 27.85
C ARG A 165 10.53 1.50 28.90
N GLY A 166 10.11 2.70 28.49
CA GLY A 166 9.84 3.80 29.43
C GLY A 166 8.42 3.92 29.99
N TRP A 167 7.37 3.47 29.29
CA TRP A 167 6.01 3.98 29.58
C TRP A 167 5.13 3.07 30.44
N ILE A 168 5.31 1.74 30.35
CA ILE A 168 4.43 0.78 31.06
C ILE A 168 4.67 0.77 32.58
N GLY A 169 5.85 1.23 33.03
CA GLY A 169 6.19 1.31 34.46
C GLY A 169 5.42 2.40 35.22
N TRP A 170 4.95 3.45 34.55
CA TRP A 170 4.37 4.63 35.21
C TRP A 170 2.88 4.43 35.57
N CYS A 171 2.11 3.73 34.73
CA CYS A 171 0.68 3.52 34.97
C CYS A 171 0.38 2.51 36.10
N LEU A 172 1.28 1.55 36.36
CA LEU A 172 1.10 0.57 37.44
C LEU A 172 1.41 1.14 38.84
N ALA A 173 2.22 2.20 38.94
CA ALA A 173 2.55 2.82 40.23
C ALA A 173 1.38 3.60 40.85
N VAL A 174 0.55 4.25 40.03
CA VAL A 174 -0.57 5.09 40.50
C VAL A 174 -1.71 4.25 41.11
N VAL A 175 -1.99 3.08 40.55
CA VAL A 175 -3.06 2.19 41.06
C VAL A 175 -2.65 1.51 42.36
N VAL A 176 -1.39 1.09 42.50
CA VAL A 176 -0.91 0.41 43.72
C VAL A 176 -0.71 1.39 44.89
N LEU A 177 -0.31 2.64 44.63
CA LEU A 177 -0.18 3.67 45.66
C LEU A 177 -1.54 4.24 46.12
N GLY A 178 -2.53 4.31 45.21
CA GLY A 178 -3.91 4.70 45.56
C GLY A 178 -4.61 3.68 46.46
N TRP A 179 -4.38 2.37 46.23
CA TRP A 179 -5.00 1.31 47.03
C TRP A 179 -4.34 1.12 48.41
N ARG A 180 -3.03 1.41 48.52
CA ARG A 180 -2.31 1.36 49.82
C ARG A 180 -2.62 2.52 50.76
N ARG A 181 -3.04 3.69 50.26
CA ARG A 181 -3.40 4.84 51.12
C ARG A 181 -4.77 4.68 51.78
N ARG A 182 -5.72 3.99 51.12
CA ARG A 182 -7.11 3.84 51.60
C ARG A 182 -7.32 2.77 52.69
N ARG A 183 -6.33 1.92 52.98
CA ARG A 183 -6.38 0.93 54.07
C ARG A 183 -5.79 1.41 55.40
N ARG A 184 -5.26 2.64 55.48
CA ARG A 184 -4.63 3.17 56.71
C ARG A 184 -5.55 3.99 57.61
N ASP A 185 -6.70 4.44 57.12
CA ASP A 185 -7.51 5.42 57.84
C ASP A 185 -8.74 4.84 58.54
N GLY A 186 -8.78 3.54 58.87
CA GLY A 186 -9.63 2.97 59.95
C GLY A 186 -11.16 3.16 59.93
N HIS A 187 -11.76 3.81 58.92
CA HIS A 187 -13.20 4.06 58.89
C HIS A 187 -13.90 3.01 58.01
N GLY A 188 -14.53 2.03 58.65
CA GLY A 188 -15.44 1.09 57.97
C GLY A 188 -16.65 1.81 57.38
N PRO A 189 -17.18 1.38 56.22
CA PRO A 189 -18.34 2.03 55.63
C PRO A 189 -19.54 1.87 56.57
N SER A 190 -20.17 3.00 56.93
CA SER A 190 -21.37 3.03 57.75
C SER A 190 -22.51 2.31 57.04
N ARG A 191 -23.32 1.57 57.81
CA ARG A 191 -24.43 0.70 57.37
C ARG A 191 -25.49 1.38 56.49
N TRP A 192 -25.42 2.68 56.30
CA TRP A 192 -26.32 3.49 55.46
C TRP A 192 -25.94 3.49 53.97
N ALA A 193 -24.69 3.24 53.59
CA ALA A 193 -24.28 3.16 52.19
C ALA A 193 -24.72 1.86 51.48
N ALA A 194 -24.97 0.79 52.25
CA ALA A 194 -25.43 -0.49 51.71
C ALA A 194 -26.94 -0.49 51.40
N LEU A 195 -27.74 0.37 52.03
CA LEU A 195 -29.19 0.44 51.81
C LEU A 195 -29.58 1.26 50.56
N LEU A 196 -28.73 2.18 50.11
CA LEU A 196 -28.97 2.93 48.86
C LEU A 196 -28.67 2.13 47.59
N LEU A 197 -27.86 1.06 47.67
CA LEU A 197 -27.59 0.18 46.52
C LEU A 197 -28.69 -0.85 46.27
N ILE A 198 -29.54 -1.14 47.25
CA ILE A 198 -30.66 -2.09 47.09
C ILE A 198 -31.91 -1.39 46.52
N ALA A 199 -32.10 -0.09 46.76
CA ALA A 199 -33.23 0.68 46.25
C ALA A 199 -33.12 1.08 44.76
N ALA A 200 -31.92 1.03 44.17
CA ALA A 200 -31.71 1.32 42.74
C ALA A 200 -31.90 0.09 41.83
N ALA A 201 -32.11 -1.11 42.41
CA ALA A 201 -32.16 -2.38 41.68
C ALA A 201 -33.58 -2.84 41.29
N SER A 202 -34.64 -2.07 41.59
CA SER A 202 -36.04 -2.46 41.33
C SER A 202 -36.77 -1.62 40.28
N ALA A 203 -36.08 -0.73 39.55
CA ALA A 203 -36.69 0.12 38.50
C ALA A 203 -36.24 -0.20 37.06
N ALA A 204 -35.58 -1.34 36.82
CA ALA A 204 -35.27 -1.79 35.47
C ALA A 204 -35.99 -3.11 35.19
N SER A 205 -37.25 -3.03 34.74
CA SER A 205 -37.86 -4.14 34.04
C SER A 205 -37.10 -4.35 32.73
N PRO A 206 -36.59 -5.55 32.41
CA PRO A 206 -36.18 -5.83 31.05
C PRO A 206 -37.48 -5.90 30.25
N ALA A 207 -37.73 -4.90 29.40
CA ALA A 207 -38.59 -5.11 28.26
C ALA A 207 -37.89 -6.20 27.43
N VAL A 208 -38.36 -7.44 27.57
CA VAL A 208 -37.99 -8.53 26.68
C VAL A 208 -38.59 -8.16 25.33
N ALA A 209 -37.83 -7.40 24.55
CA ALA A 209 -38.05 -7.25 23.13
C ALA A 209 -37.94 -8.66 22.56
N ARG A 210 -39.10 -9.23 22.24
CA ARG A 210 -39.19 -10.52 21.55
C ARG A 210 -38.61 -10.28 20.16
N ALA A 211 -37.31 -10.55 20.00
CA ALA A 211 -36.68 -10.60 18.69
C ALA A 211 -37.44 -11.67 17.89
N GLN A 212 -38.22 -11.22 16.90
CA GLN A 212 -38.77 -12.12 15.91
C GLN A 212 -37.57 -12.67 15.13
N ALA A 213 -37.44 -14.00 15.08
CA ALA A 213 -36.48 -14.63 14.19
C ALA A 213 -36.81 -14.19 12.75
N PRO A 214 -35.83 -13.73 11.96
CA PRO A 214 -36.08 -13.38 10.57
C PRO A 214 -36.60 -14.62 9.83
N ALA A 215 -37.63 -14.40 9.01
CA ALA A 215 -38.24 -15.44 8.20
C ALA A 215 -37.20 -16.08 7.26
N GLU A 216 -37.21 -17.40 7.18
CA GLU A 216 -36.35 -18.17 6.29
C GLU A 216 -36.63 -17.75 4.83
N GLY A 217 -35.61 -17.21 4.16
CA GLY A 217 -35.62 -16.94 2.71
C GLY A 217 -35.39 -15.49 2.28
N GLU A 218 -35.35 -14.53 3.20
CA GLU A 218 -34.97 -13.15 2.84
C GLU A 218 -33.45 -13.08 2.69
N LYS A 219 -32.94 -12.89 1.46
CA LYS A 219 -31.52 -12.59 1.25
C LYS A 219 -31.17 -11.39 2.15
N PRO A 220 -29.99 -11.36 2.80
CA PRO A 220 -29.60 -10.20 3.60
C PRO A 220 -29.71 -8.94 2.75
N THR A 221 -30.72 -8.12 3.03
CA THR A 221 -30.96 -6.88 2.30
C THR A 221 -30.19 -5.78 3.02
N ILE A 222 -29.00 -5.50 2.51
CA ILE A 222 -28.28 -4.28 2.91
C ILE A 222 -28.82 -3.15 2.04
N ASP A 223 -29.31 -2.08 2.66
CA ASP A 223 -29.66 -0.85 1.96
C ASP A 223 -28.44 -0.33 1.17
N GLN A 224 -28.68 0.27 -0.01
CA GLN A 224 -27.62 0.78 -0.88
C GLN A 224 -26.59 1.66 -0.15
N ALA A 225 -27.00 2.48 0.82
CA ALA A 225 -26.10 3.31 1.62
C ALA A 225 -25.18 2.46 2.50
N ALA A 226 -25.74 1.48 3.22
CA ALA A 226 -24.94 0.55 4.03
C ALA A 226 -24.02 -0.33 3.18
N MET A 227 -24.39 -0.65 1.93
CA MET A 227 -23.53 -1.38 1.00
C MET A 227 -22.32 -0.54 0.57
N VAL A 228 -22.52 0.75 0.31
CA VAL A 228 -21.44 1.69 0.00
C VAL A 228 -20.51 1.87 1.21
N GLU A 229 -21.06 2.07 2.41
CA GLU A 229 -20.26 2.22 3.64
C GLU A 229 -19.37 1.01 3.90
N ARG A 230 -19.93 -0.20 3.81
CA ARG A 230 -19.16 -1.44 3.96
C ARG A 230 -18.11 -1.61 2.87
N PHE A 231 -18.40 -1.21 1.63
CA PHE A 231 -17.41 -1.25 0.55
C PHE A 231 -16.26 -0.25 0.79
N ASP A 232 -16.56 0.94 1.33
CA ASP A 232 -15.55 1.93 1.69
C ASP A 232 -14.68 1.47 2.88
N GLU A 233 -15.28 0.77 3.86
CA GLU A 233 -14.55 0.09 4.93
C GLU A 233 -13.58 -0.96 4.38
N ALA A 234 -14.04 -1.83 3.46
CA ALA A 234 -13.17 -2.82 2.83
C ALA A 234 -11.99 -2.18 2.09
N GLN A 235 -12.23 -1.07 1.38
CA GLN A 235 -11.15 -0.32 0.71
C GLN A 235 -10.18 0.33 1.70
N ALA A 236 -10.67 0.83 2.84
CA ALA A 236 -9.81 1.38 3.89
C ALA A 236 -8.91 0.29 4.50
N LEU A 237 -9.49 -0.87 4.85
CA LEU A 237 -8.75 -2.03 5.34
C LEU A 237 -7.70 -2.51 4.34
N TYR A 238 -8.04 -2.51 3.04
CA TYR A 238 -7.09 -2.83 1.98
C TYR A 238 -5.88 -1.89 1.99
N ARG A 239 -6.12 -0.57 2.04
CA ARG A 239 -5.05 0.45 2.08
C ARG A 239 -4.19 0.37 3.34
N GLU A 240 -4.75 -0.12 4.44
CA GLU A 240 -4.04 -0.41 5.69
C GLU A 240 -3.21 -1.70 5.63
N GLY A 241 -3.29 -2.48 4.55
CA GLY A 241 -2.65 -3.80 4.42
C GLY A 241 -3.39 -4.92 5.17
N ARG A 242 -4.59 -4.66 5.69
CA ARG A 242 -5.44 -5.63 6.41
C ARG A 242 -6.27 -6.43 5.41
N PHE A 243 -5.57 -7.16 4.55
CA PHE A 243 -6.14 -7.79 3.37
C PHE A 243 -7.19 -8.87 3.69
N GLY A 244 -6.96 -9.71 4.69
CA GLY A 244 -7.93 -10.74 5.10
C GLY A 244 -9.26 -10.14 5.61
N GLU A 245 -9.20 -9.01 6.32
CA GLU A 245 -10.41 -8.32 6.81
C GLU A 245 -11.16 -7.63 5.66
N ALA A 246 -10.42 -7.02 4.72
CA ALA A 246 -11.02 -6.50 3.49
C ALA A 246 -11.71 -7.60 2.68
N ALA A 247 -11.08 -8.78 2.54
CA ALA A 247 -11.64 -9.93 1.84
C ALA A 247 -12.93 -10.44 2.51
N ALA A 248 -12.97 -10.49 3.84
CA ALA A 248 -14.17 -10.89 4.58
C ALA A 248 -15.36 -9.98 4.28
N ILE A 249 -15.17 -8.65 4.31
CA ILE A 249 -16.25 -7.71 3.98
C ILE A 249 -16.66 -7.84 2.51
N LEU A 250 -15.71 -8.00 1.59
CA LEU A 250 -16.02 -8.18 0.16
C LEU A 250 -16.82 -9.46 -0.09
N HIS A 251 -16.55 -10.54 0.65
CA HIS A 251 -17.38 -11.75 0.63
C HIS A 251 -18.81 -11.48 1.09
N GLU A 252 -19.00 -10.79 2.23
CA GLU A 252 -20.34 -10.39 2.72
C GLU A 252 -21.10 -9.59 1.66
N LEU A 253 -20.44 -8.64 0.99
CA LEU A 253 -21.05 -7.83 -0.07
C LEU A 253 -21.44 -8.65 -1.30
N ILE A 254 -20.63 -9.63 -1.68
CA ILE A 254 -20.90 -10.54 -2.81
C ILE A 254 -22.12 -11.43 -2.54
N GLU A 255 -22.31 -11.88 -1.30
CA GLU A 255 -23.48 -12.67 -0.90
C GLU A 255 -24.78 -11.88 -1.04
N VAL A 256 -24.73 -10.57 -0.79
CA VAL A 256 -25.88 -9.67 -0.96
C VAL A 256 -26.11 -9.36 -2.44
N ARG A 257 -25.07 -8.85 -3.12
CA ARG A 257 -25.15 -8.45 -4.53
C ARG A 257 -23.83 -8.73 -5.24
N PRO A 258 -23.75 -9.80 -6.05
CA PRO A 258 -22.55 -10.12 -6.80
C PRO A 258 -22.36 -9.14 -7.96
N GLU A 259 -21.42 -8.21 -7.83
CA GLU A 259 -21.02 -7.28 -8.88
C GLU A 259 -19.56 -7.53 -9.31
N PRO A 260 -19.19 -7.33 -10.58
CA PRO A 260 -17.82 -7.56 -11.06
C PRO A 260 -16.77 -6.82 -10.22
N VAL A 261 -17.04 -5.57 -9.86
CA VAL A 261 -16.11 -4.74 -9.06
C VAL A 261 -15.76 -5.38 -7.72
N LEU A 262 -16.70 -6.12 -7.10
CA LEU A 262 -16.45 -6.79 -5.83
C LEU A 262 -15.49 -7.97 -6.01
N TYR A 263 -15.65 -8.75 -7.09
CA TYR A 263 -14.72 -9.86 -7.40
C TYR A 263 -13.31 -9.36 -7.72
N TYR A 264 -13.17 -8.23 -8.41
CA TYR A 264 -11.86 -7.62 -8.64
C TYR A 264 -11.19 -7.20 -7.34
N ASN A 265 -11.90 -6.49 -6.46
CA ASN A 265 -11.36 -6.08 -5.16
C ASN A 265 -11.06 -7.28 -4.25
N LEU A 266 -11.90 -8.31 -4.28
CA LEU A 266 -11.68 -9.56 -3.54
C LEU A 266 -10.41 -10.26 -4.03
N ALA A 267 -10.22 -10.33 -5.35
CA ALA A 267 -9.01 -10.90 -5.94
C ALA A 267 -7.76 -10.16 -5.49
N ARG A 268 -7.79 -8.82 -5.49
CA ARG A 268 -6.69 -7.99 -4.99
C ARG A 268 -6.43 -8.21 -3.50
N ALA A 269 -7.48 -8.35 -2.70
CA ALA A 269 -7.36 -8.59 -1.27
C ALA A 269 -6.68 -9.95 -1.00
N HIS A 270 -7.19 -11.05 -1.58
CA HIS A 270 -6.54 -12.36 -1.47
C HIS A 270 -5.09 -12.36 -1.95
N ASP A 271 -4.82 -11.66 -3.05
CA ASP A 271 -3.47 -11.53 -3.60
C ASP A 271 -2.52 -10.80 -2.64
N GLY A 272 -2.98 -9.69 -2.05
CA GLY A 272 -2.26 -8.99 -0.98
C GLY A 272 -2.03 -9.86 0.25
N ASN A 273 -2.97 -10.74 0.57
CA ASN A 273 -2.92 -11.68 1.70
C ASN A 273 -2.07 -12.94 1.42
N GLY A 274 -1.63 -13.16 0.18
CA GLY A 274 -0.86 -14.34 -0.24
C GLY A 274 -1.70 -15.61 -0.49
N GLU A 275 -3.02 -15.46 -0.51
CA GLU A 275 -4.04 -16.49 -0.81
C GLU A 275 -4.18 -16.63 -2.34
N LEU A 276 -3.14 -17.20 -2.96
CA LEU A 276 -2.98 -17.17 -4.41
C LEU A 276 -4.10 -17.91 -5.17
N ALA A 277 -4.65 -18.98 -4.60
CA ALA A 277 -5.68 -19.79 -5.24
C ALA A 277 -7.04 -19.08 -5.24
N GLU A 278 -7.35 -18.41 -4.14
CA GLU A 278 -8.55 -17.60 -3.93
C GLU A 278 -8.49 -16.33 -4.81
N ALA A 279 -7.31 -15.70 -4.90
CA ALA A 279 -7.06 -14.59 -5.81
C ALA A 279 -7.29 -14.99 -7.28
N LEU A 280 -6.74 -16.13 -7.70
CA LEU A 280 -6.91 -16.67 -9.05
C LEU A 280 -8.38 -16.91 -9.39
N THR A 281 -9.11 -17.54 -8.48
CA THR A 281 -10.55 -17.81 -8.62
C THR A 281 -11.33 -16.51 -8.80
N SER A 282 -11.03 -15.50 -7.98
CA SER A 282 -11.72 -14.21 -8.00
C SER A 282 -11.40 -13.39 -9.26
N TYR A 283 -10.14 -13.36 -9.72
CA TYR A 283 -9.78 -12.69 -10.98
C TYR A 283 -10.43 -13.35 -12.20
N ARG A 284 -10.48 -14.67 -12.26
CA ARG A 284 -11.18 -15.39 -13.34
C ARG A 284 -12.67 -15.06 -13.32
N ARG A 285 -13.29 -15.05 -12.13
CA ARG A 285 -14.70 -14.67 -11.98
C ARG A 285 -14.96 -13.23 -12.43
N TYR A 286 -14.06 -12.30 -12.14
CA TYR A 286 -14.15 -10.94 -12.63
C TYR A 286 -14.15 -10.87 -14.17
N LEU A 287 -13.20 -11.55 -14.83
CA LEU A 287 -13.11 -11.56 -16.29
C LEU A 287 -14.28 -12.30 -16.97
N GLU A 288 -14.85 -13.31 -16.32
CA GLU A 288 -16.09 -13.96 -16.78
C GLU A 288 -17.28 -12.99 -16.79
N LEU A 289 -17.41 -12.17 -15.73
CA LEU A 289 -18.51 -11.23 -15.57
C LEU A 289 -18.31 -9.93 -16.37
N ALA A 290 -17.05 -9.57 -16.66
CA ALA A 290 -16.68 -8.36 -17.36
C ALA A 290 -15.60 -8.65 -18.43
N PRO A 291 -15.97 -9.23 -19.58
CA PRO A 291 -15.02 -9.68 -20.60
C PRO A 291 -14.34 -8.54 -21.39
N GLU A 292 -14.94 -7.35 -21.42
CA GLU A 292 -14.51 -6.18 -22.22
C GLU A 292 -13.91 -5.07 -21.35
N VAL A 293 -13.19 -5.44 -20.28
CA VAL A 293 -12.53 -4.47 -19.38
C VAL A 293 -11.19 -4.00 -19.94
N ALA A 294 -10.91 -2.69 -19.84
CA ALA A 294 -9.73 -2.07 -20.45
C ALA A 294 -8.40 -2.63 -19.91
N ASP A 295 -8.39 -3.09 -18.67
CA ASP A 295 -7.24 -3.65 -17.96
C ASP A 295 -7.14 -5.18 -18.03
N ARG A 296 -7.98 -5.84 -18.85
CA ARG A 296 -8.02 -7.31 -19.00
C ARG A 296 -6.64 -7.92 -19.18
N GLY A 297 -5.82 -7.37 -20.07
CA GLY A 297 -4.47 -7.90 -20.32
C GLY A 297 -3.54 -7.82 -19.11
N ALA A 298 -3.71 -6.84 -18.22
CA ALA A 298 -2.96 -6.77 -16.96
C ALA A 298 -3.42 -7.85 -15.98
N ILE A 299 -4.72 -8.11 -15.92
CA ILE A 299 -5.31 -9.14 -15.07
C ILE A 299 -4.91 -10.53 -15.55
N GLU A 300 -4.94 -10.80 -16.85
CA GLU A 300 -4.47 -12.07 -17.44
C GLU A 300 -2.98 -12.33 -17.13
N ARG A 301 -2.13 -11.30 -17.21
CA ARG A 301 -0.71 -11.43 -16.77
C ARG A 301 -0.60 -11.74 -15.28
N ARG A 302 -1.45 -11.16 -14.44
CA ARG A 302 -1.46 -11.45 -13.00
C ARG A 302 -1.90 -12.88 -12.73
N ILE A 303 -2.97 -13.34 -13.38
CA ILE A 303 -3.45 -14.73 -13.35
C ILE A 303 -2.31 -15.70 -13.70
N ALA A 304 -1.61 -15.49 -14.82
CA ALA A 304 -0.49 -16.34 -15.23
C ALA A 304 0.65 -16.36 -14.20
N THR A 305 0.92 -15.23 -13.54
CA THR A 305 1.92 -15.15 -12.46
C THR A 305 1.50 -15.98 -11.24
N LEU A 306 0.23 -15.88 -10.84
CA LEU A 306 -0.33 -16.63 -9.70
C LEU A 306 -0.32 -18.14 -9.98
N GLU A 307 -0.68 -18.55 -11.20
CA GLU A 307 -0.60 -19.95 -11.64
C GLU A 307 0.83 -20.50 -11.55
N ALA A 308 1.82 -19.76 -12.04
CA ALA A 308 3.22 -20.16 -11.95
C ALA A 308 3.70 -20.28 -10.50
N GLN A 309 3.29 -19.37 -9.63
CA GLN A 309 3.62 -19.42 -8.20
C GLN A 309 2.98 -20.63 -7.50
N LEU A 310 1.74 -20.97 -7.83
CA LEU A 310 1.07 -22.15 -7.29
C LEU A 310 1.72 -23.44 -7.77
N ALA A 311 2.02 -23.55 -9.07
CA ALA A 311 2.72 -24.71 -9.64
C ALA A 311 4.12 -24.89 -9.02
N GLU A 312 4.83 -23.79 -8.78
CA GLU A 312 6.11 -23.80 -8.06
C GLU A 312 5.94 -24.31 -6.62
N ARG A 313 4.95 -23.79 -5.89
CA ARG A 313 4.65 -24.23 -4.51
C ARG A 313 4.31 -25.71 -4.45
N GLU A 314 3.53 -26.21 -5.42
CA GLU A 314 3.19 -27.63 -5.53
C GLU A 314 4.41 -28.49 -5.83
N ARG A 315 5.25 -28.09 -6.80
CA ARG A 315 6.50 -28.79 -7.11
C ARG A 315 7.43 -28.88 -5.91
N LEU A 316 7.56 -27.79 -5.15
CA LEU A 316 8.37 -27.74 -3.94
C LEU A 316 7.79 -28.61 -2.83
N ALA A 317 6.46 -28.70 -2.72
CA ALA A 317 5.79 -29.56 -1.75
C ALA A 317 5.93 -31.06 -2.08
N GLU A 318 6.02 -31.42 -3.37
CA GLU A 318 6.21 -32.81 -3.82
C GLU A 318 7.68 -33.24 -3.89
N ALA A 319 8.63 -32.30 -3.87
CA ALA A 319 10.06 -32.62 -3.95
C ALA A 319 10.52 -33.51 -2.77
N PRO A 320 11.33 -34.55 -3.02
CA PRO A 320 11.88 -35.38 -1.96
C PRO A 320 12.75 -34.53 -1.01
N PRO A 321 12.80 -34.86 0.30
CA PRO A 321 13.58 -34.11 1.26
C PRO A 321 15.06 -34.10 0.84
N PRO A 322 15.78 -32.97 1.05
CA PRO A 322 17.18 -32.90 0.70
C PRO A 322 17.97 -33.98 1.45
N PRO A 323 19.05 -34.53 0.84
CA PRO A 323 19.91 -35.48 1.52
C PRO A 323 20.42 -34.87 2.84
N PRO A 324 20.65 -35.69 3.88
CA PRO A 324 21.11 -35.20 5.17
C PRO A 324 22.39 -34.37 4.98
N ALA A 325 22.44 -33.20 5.61
CA ALA A 325 23.59 -32.31 5.52
C ALA A 325 24.86 -33.06 5.95
N PRO A 326 25.99 -32.85 5.26
CA PRO A 326 27.26 -33.40 5.72
C PRO A 326 27.57 -32.88 7.13
N PRO A 327 28.22 -33.70 7.99
CA PRO A 327 28.57 -33.27 9.33
C PRO A 327 29.37 -31.96 9.28
N PRO A 328 29.15 -31.04 10.23
CA PRO A 328 29.89 -29.77 10.26
C PRO A 328 31.38 -30.05 10.25
N ALA A 329 32.13 -29.27 9.46
CA ALA A 329 33.58 -29.36 9.45
C ALA A 329 34.11 -29.18 10.89
N PRO A 330 35.13 -29.94 11.31
CA PRO A 330 35.74 -29.73 12.62
C PRO A 330 36.21 -28.27 12.72
N PRO A 331 36.02 -27.62 13.88
CA PRO A 331 36.51 -26.26 14.08
C PRO A 331 38.02 -26.24 13.80
N PRO A 332 38.55 -25.15 13.18
CA PRO A 332 39.99 -25.01 12.99
C PRO A 332 40.64 -25.15 14.37
N GLY A 333 41.48 -26.17 14.53
CA GLY A 333 42.16 -26.45 15.77
C GLY A 333 42.96 -25.22 16.18
N ASP A 334 42.90 -24.87 17.46
CA ASP A 334 43.68 -23.80 18.05
C ASP A 334 45.16 -24.04 17.74
N ALA A 335 45.65 -23.39 16.69
CA ALA A 335 47.07 -23.20 16.49
C ALA A 335 47.51 -22.32 17.64
N LEU A 336 47.89 -22.96 18.76
CA LEU A 336 48.62 -22.34 19.84
C LEU A 336 49.86 -21.72 19.20
N VAL A 337 49.77 -20.43 18.92
CA VAL A 337 50.92 -19.60 18.62
C VAL A 337 51.77 -19.67 19.88
N ALA A 338 52.78 -20.53 19.86
CA ALA A 338 53.80 -20.59 20.88
C ALA A 338 54.54 -19.26 20.83
N ILE A 339 54.04 -18.28 21.59
CA ILE A 339 54.73 -17.02 21.82
C ILE A 339 56.04 -17.41 22.53
N PRO A 340 57.22 -17.18 21.92
CA PRO A 340 58.48 -17.49 22.57
C PRO A 340 58.59 -16.62 23.83
N TRP A 341 58.78 -17.26 24.98
CA TRP A 341 58.98 -16.60 26.29
C TRP A 341 60.17 -15.61 26.31
N ALA A 342 60.95 -15.53 25.23
CA ALA A 342 62.04 -14.58 25.04
C ALA A 342 61.59 -13.09 25.01
N LEU A 343 60.30 -12.78 24.91
CA LEU A 343 59.80 -11.40 24.85
C LEU A 343 59.28 -10.81 26.18
N VAL A 344 59.34 -11.52 27.32
CA VAL A 344 58.88 -10.99 28.63
C VAL A 344 60.02 -10.54 29.56
N GLY A 345 61.28 -10.58 29.10
CA GLY A 345 62.43 -10.33 29.96
C GLY A 345 63.07 -8.94 29.88
N VAL A 346 62.40 -7.83 30.17
CA VAL A 346 63.08 -6.57 30.60
C VAL A 346 62.19 -5.68 31.47
N GLY A 347 62.64 -5.38 32.70
CA GLY A 347 62.24 -4.24 33.53
C GLY A 347 61.19 -4.60 34.61
N ALA A 348 61.41 -4.45 35.91
CA ALA A 348 62.33 -3.57 36.61
C ALA A 348 62.64 -4.15 38.01
N ALA A 349 63.92 -4.27 38.33
CA ALA A 349 64.41 -4.29 39.69
C ALA A 349 65.34 -3.08 39.83
N THR A 350 64.94 -2.08 40.62
CA THR A 350 65.80 -1.12 41.35
C THR A 350 64.97 0.04 41.91
N ILE A 351 64.70 0.03 43.23
CA ILE A 351 64.85 1.13 44.22
C ILE A 351 64.85 0.39 45.58
N ILE A 352 65.99 0.01 46.18
CA ILE A 352 66.94 0.78 47.04
C ILE A 352 66.31 1.34 48.33
N ALA A 353 67.03 1.04 49.42
CA ALA A 353 66.74 1.22 50.83
C ALA A 353 66.44 2.66 51.30
N GLY A 354 65.74 2.72 52.43
CA GLY A 354 65.52 3.87 53.30
C GLY A 354 64.73 3.45 54.52
#